data_AF-A0A935JWE3-F1
#
_entry.id   AF-A0A935JWE3-F1
#
_cell.length_a   1.000
_cell.length_b   1.000
_cell.length_c   1.000
_cell.angle_alpha   90.00
_cell.angle_beta   90.00
_cell.angle_gamma   90.00
#
_symmetry.space_group_name_H-M   'P 1'
#
loop_
_entity.id
_entity.type
_entity.pdbx_description
1 polymer ?
#
loop_
_entity_poly.entity_id
_entity_poly.type
_entity_poly.pdbx_seq_one_letter_code
_entity_poly.pdbx_strand_id
1 'polypeptide(L)' 'MSLVPCRACGHKVDTSAEACPGCGATNPSRKLSRQKHDLIVLLIQLVLGTALLVVGGTLAWNAVGPIIKQQMLKPPAP' A
#
# COMPACT_ATOMS: atom_id res chain seq x y z
N MET A 1 -16.12 28.73 -15.18
CA MET A 1 -15.95 27.47 -15.93
C MET A 1 -14.46 27.16 -15.93
N SER A 2 -14.02 26.07 -15.31
CA SER A 2 -12.60 25.68 -15.32
C SER A 2 -12.36 24.71 -16.47
N LEU A 3 -11.67 25.19 -17.51
CA LEU A 3 -11.26 24.35 -18.62
C LEU A 3 -10.00 23.60 -18.20
N VAL A 4 -10.06 22.27 -18.23
CA VAL A 4 -8.92 21.39 -18.01
C VAL A 4 -8.53 20.72 -19.33
N PRO A 5 -7.24 20.53 -19.61
CA PRO A 5 -6.82 19.80 -20.79
C PRO A 5 -7.22 18.32 -20.65
N CYS A 6 -7.85 17.79 -21.70
CA CYS A 6 -8.12 16.37 -21.84
C CYS A 6 -6.81 15.60 -21.79
N ARG A 7 -6.72 14.56 -20.95
CA ARG A 7 -5.48 13.79 -20.78
C ARG A 7 -5.15 12.84 -21.92
N ALA A 8 -6.11 12.56 -22.82
CA ALA A 8 -5.90 11.68 -23.98
C ALA A 8 -5.43 12.45 -25.22
N CYS A 9 -6.00 13.63 -25.48
CA CYS A 9 -5.72 14.40 -26.70
C CYS A 9 -5.26 15.84 -26.47
N GLY A 10 -5.20 16.32 -25.23
CA GLY A 10 -4.81 17.69 -24.89
C GLY A 10 -5.88 18.76 -25.14
N HIS A 11 -7.04 18.39 -25.71
CA HIS A 11 -8.11 19.34 -26.01
C HIS A 11 -8.73 19.91 -24.72
N LYS A 12 -8.93 21.24 -24.65
CA LYS A 12 -9.51 21.88 -23.46
C LYS A 12 -10.99 21.51 -23.35
N VAL A 13 -11.36 20.90 -22.23
CA VAL A 13 -12.72 20.47 -21.92
C VAL A 13 -13.15 21.01 -20.57
N ASP A 14 -14.45 21.27 -20.43
CA ASP A 14 -15.01 21.61 -19.13
C ASP A 14 -14.85 20.46 -18.15
N THR A 15 -14.57 20.79 -16.88
CA THR A 15 -14.40 19.80 -15.81
C THR A 15 -15.62 18.90 -15.61
N SER A 16 -16.82 19.37 -16.00
CA SER A 16 -18.09 18.63 -15.95
C SER A 16 -18.42 17.84 -17.21
N ALA A 17 -17.59 17.89 -18.26
CA ALA A 17 -17.86 17.16 -19.50
C ALA A 17 -17.70 15.64 -19.27
N GLU A 18 -18.76 14.88 -19.51
CA GLU A 18 -18.76 13.41 -19.37
C GLU A 18 -17.89 12.72 -20.42
N ALA A 19 -17.75 13.32 -21.61
CA ALA A 19 -16.92 12.83 -22.70
C ALA A 19 -16.15 13.98 -23.37
N CYS A 20 -14.92 13.70 -23.81
CA CYS A 20 -14.14 14.65 -24.59
C CYS A 20 -14.63 14.69 -26.05
N PRO A 21 -15.00 15.86 -26.61
CA PRO A 21 -15.48 15.97 -27.99
C PRO A 21 -14.41 15.68 -29.05
N GLY A 22 -13.12 15.79 -28.69
CA GLY A 22 -12.02 15.57 -29.64
C GLY A 22 -11.60 14.10 -29.80
N CYS A 23 -11.74 13.28 -28.75
CA CYS A 23 -11.22 11.91 -28.74
C CYS A 23 -12.18 10.86 -28.16
N GLY A 24 -13.36 11.27 -27.67
CA GLY A 24 -14.33 10.36 -27.06
C GLY A 24 -13.95 9.81 -25.68
N ALA A 25 -12.83 10.26 -25.09
CA ALA A 25 -12.43 9.80 -23.76
C ALA A 25 -13.49 10.18 -22.71
N THR A 26 -14.07 9.17 -22.08
CA THR A 26 -15.05 9.33 -20.99
C THR A 26 -14.33 9.78 -19.70
N ASN A 27 -14.89 10.74 -18.97
CA ASN A 27 -14.34 11.30 -17.73
C ASN A 27 -12.89 11.82 -17.84
N PRO A 28 -12.64 12.87 -18.66
CA PRO A 28 -11.29 13.42 -18.87
C PRO A 28 -10.63 14.00 -17.60
N SER A 29 -11.42 14.41 -16.60
CA SER A 29 -10.93 15.02 -15.35
C SER A 29 -10.39 14.03 -14.32
N ARG A 30 -10.84 12.78 -14.27
CA ARG A 30 -10.49 11.85 -13.16
C ARG A 30 -9.27 10.98 -13.50
N LYS A 31 -8.10 11.29 -12.90
CA LYS A 31 -6.92 10.37 -12.88
C LYS A 31 -6.86 9.47 -11.64
N LEU A 32 -7.88 9.45 -10.80
CA LEU A 32 -7.70 8.98 -9.43
C LEU A 32 -7.85 7.47 -9.23
N SER A 33 -8.49 6.74 -10.16
CA SER A 33 -8.74 5.30 -9.99
C SER A 33 -7.44 4.47 -10.04
N ARG A 34 -6.59 4.66 -11.06
CA ARG A 34 -5.41 3.80 -11.27
C ARG A 34 -4.32 4.00 -10.21
N GLN A 35 -4.10 5.24 -9.77
CA GLN A 35 -3.14 5.56 -8.72
C GLN A 35 -3.59 5.05 -7.34
N LYS A 36 -4.90 5.08 -7.06
CA LYS A 36 -5.45 4.51 -5.81
C LYS A 36 -5.31 3.00 -5.77
N HIS A 37 -5.55 2.30 -6.89
CA HIS A 37 -5.38 0.85 -6.94
C HIS A 37 -3.94 0.43 -6.62
N ASP A 38 -2.94 1.09 -7.22
CA ASP A 38 -1.53 0.77 -6.99
C ASP A 38 -1.11 1.02 -5.53
N LEU A 39 -1.55 2.13 -4.94
CA LEU A 39 -1.32 2.43 -3.53
C LEU A 39 -1.98 1.41 -2.59
N ILE A 40 -3.22 1.00 -2.89
CA ILE A 40 -3.93 -0.01 -2.09
C ILE A 40 -3.19 -1.35 -2.15
N VAL A 41 -2.74 -1.77 -3.33
CA VAL A 41 -1.96 -3.01 -3.50
C VAL A 41 -0.66 -2.96 -2.69
N LEU A 42 0.07 -1.83 -2.76
CA LEU A 42 1.31 -1.64 -2.01
C LEU A 42 1.08 -1.69 -0.49
N LEU A 43 0.01 -1.06 0.00
CA LEU A 43 -0.35 -1.11 1.43
C LEU A 43 -0.71 -2.52 1.89
N ILE A 44 -1.48 -3.27 1.10
CA ILE A 44 -1.84 -4.66 1.41
C ILE A 44 -0.57 -5.52 1.49
N GLN A 45 0.33 -5.40 0.52
CA GLN A 45 1.58 -6.18 0.49
C GLN A 45 2.50 -5.84 1.67
N LEU A 46 2.60 -4.55 2.02
CA LEU A 46 3.36 -4.11 3.19
C LEU A 46 2.77 -4.70 4.47
N VAL A 47 1.46 -4.58 4.69
CA VAL A 47 0.78 -5.09 5.89
C VAL A 47 0.90 -6.61 6.00
N LEU A 48 0.69 -7.35 4.91
CA LEU A 48 0.86 -8.81 4.90
C LEU A 48 2.32 -9.21 5.22
N GLY A 49 3.29 -8.55 4.60
CA GLY A 49 4.71 -8.81 4.83
C GLY A 49 5.11 -8.53 6.28
N THR A 50 4.70 -7.38 6.82
CA THR A 50 4.98 -7.02 8.22
C THR A 50 4.29 -7.98 9.19
N ALA A 51 3.02 -8.34 8.94
CA ALA A 51 2.29 -9.29 9.79
C ALA A 51 2.98 -10.66 9.84
N LEU A 52 3.43 -11.17 8.69
CA LEU A 52 4.17 -12.44 8.62
C LEU A 52 5.48 -12.38 9.41
N LEU A 53 6.23 -11.28 9.29
CA LEU A 53 7.47 -11.08 10.05
C LEU A 53 7.23 -11.01 11.56
N VAL A 54 6.20 -10.28 11.99
CA VAL A 54 5.85 -10.13 13.41
C VAL A 54 5.39 -11.46 14.01
N VAL A 55 4.52 -12.20 13.29
CA VAL A 55 4.06 -13.53 13.74
C VAL A 55 5.23 -14.50 13.82
N GLY A 56 6.06 -14.60 12.78
CA GLY A 56 7.24 -15.46 12.79
C GLY A 56 8.21 -15.11 13.92
N GLY A 57 8.51 -13.83 14.11
CA GLY A 57 9.36 -13.35 15.20
C GLY A 57 8.80 -13.66 16.59
N THR A 58 7.49 -13.51 16.77
CA THR A 58 6.81 -13.82 18.04
C THR A 58 6.89 -15.32 18.36
N LEU A 59 6.65 -16.18 17.38
CA LEU A 59 6.78 -17.63 17.56
C LEU A 59 8.21 -18.03 17.91
N ALA A 60 9.21 -17.46 17.23
CA ALA A 60 10.61 -17.68 17.53
C ALA A 60 10.97 -17.20 18.94
N TRP A 61 10.50 -16.02 19.36
CA TRP A 61 10.74 -15.49 20.69
C TRP A 61 10.10 -16.35 21.79
N ASN A 62 8.91 -16.89 21.55
CA ASN A 62 8.25 -17.80 22.49
C ASN A 62 9.01 -19.12 22.66
N ALA A 63 9.72 -19.59 21.64
CA ALA A 63 10.57 -20.78 21.73
C ALA A 63 11.93 -20.50 22.40
N VAL A 64 12.54 -19.34 22.12
CA VAL A 64 13.86 -18.97 22.64
C VAL A 64 13.80 -18.41 24.07
N GLY A 65 12.75 -17.67 24.41
CA GLY A 65 12.51 -17.07 25.73
C GLY A 65 12.71 -18.03 26.92
N PRO A 66 12.14 -19.25 26.93
CA PRO A 66 12.36 -20.20 28.02
C PRO A 66 13.82 -20.68 28.11
N ILE A 67 14.51 -20.82 26.98
CA ILE A 67 15.91 -21.27 26.94
C ILE A 67 16.83 -20.23 27.59
N ILE A 68 16.66 -18.95 27.25
CA ILE A 68 17.45 -17.85 27.84
C ILE A 68 17.22 -17.78 29.36
N LYS A 69 15.97 -17.94 29.81
CA LYS A 69 15.66 -17.95 31.24
C LYS A 69 16.37 -19.07 31.99
N GLN A 70 16.45 -20.27 31.40
CA GLN A 70 17.18 -21.39 32.00
C GLN A 70 18.70 -21.16 32.06
N GLN A 71 19.27 -20.50 31.06
CA GLN A 71 20.70 -20.13 31.07
C GLN A 71 21.01 -19.07 32.14
N MET A 72 20.13 -18.10 32.33
CA MET A 72 20.28 -17.05 33.36
C MET A 72 20.12 -17.59 34.79
N LEU A 73 19.28 -18.60 34.99
CA LEU A 73 19.05 -19.23 36.30
C LEU A 73 20.13 -20.24 36.68
N LYS A 74 21.04 -20.61 35.77
CA LYS A 74 22.12 -21.53 36.11
C LYS A 74 23.11 -20.79 37.02
N PRO A 75 23.28 -21.20 38.29
CA PRO A 75 24.28 -20.61 39.15
C PRO A 75 25.67 -20.84 38.53
N PRO A 76 26.61 -19.89 38.66
CA PRO A 76 27.99 -20.15 38.30
C PRO A 76 28.46 -21.40 39.06
N ALA A 77 29.00 -22.36 38.33
CA ALA A 77 29.54 -23.58 38.92
C ALA A 77 30.65 -23.19 39.94
N PRO A 78 30.72 -23.88 41.10
CA PRO A 78 31.70 -23.59 42.14
C PRO A 78 33.14 -23.80 41.68
#